data_AF-A0A3D4HPJ3-F1
#
_entry.id   AF-A0A3D4HPJ3-F1
#
_cell.length_a   1.000
_cell.length_b   1.000
_cell.length_c   1.000
_cell.angle_alpha   90.00
_cell.angle_beta   90.00
_cell.angle_gamma   90.00
#
_symmetry.space_group_name_H-M   'P 1'
#
loop_
_entity.id
_entity.type
_entity.pdbx_description
1 polymer ?
#
loop_
_entity_poly.entity_id
_entity_poly.type
_entity_poly.pdbx_seq_one_letter_code
_entity_poly.pdbx_strand_id
1 'polypeptide(L)'
;YLPDMGKYQGGYAKVSLAFAISETTEHPEEAAMLINFLVNEDAGVEIMASERGIPLSKNGLKVCLDKGLLDPTVAEANGKVLSWVQFPLDPKFESAELKSSDGIYYDAMAGLSYGDYTIEEAADVLIDGINGVLAK
;
A
#
# COMPACT_ATOMS: atom_id res chain seq x y z
N TYR A 1 -5.81 -10.51 -21.89
CA TYR A 1 -5.59 -10.70 -20.44
C TYR A 1 -4.10 -10.91 -20.22
N LEU A 2 -3.53 -10.41 -19.12
CA LEU A 2 -2.12 -10.62 -18.81
C LEU A 2 -1.92 -12.09 -18.39
N PRO A 3 -1.08 -12.88 -19.08
CA PRO A 3 -0.97 -14.32 -18.82
C PRO A 3 -0.17 -14.65 -17.55
N ASP A 4 0.67 -13.73 -17.09
CA ASP A 4 1.53 -13.86 -15.92
C ASP A 4 1.87 -12.48 -15.33
N MET A 5 2.74 -12.45 -14.31
CA MET A 5 3.20 -11.25 -13.61
C MET A 5 4.36 -10.52 -14.34
N GLY A 6 4.72 -10.95 -15.54
CA GLY A 6 5.81 -10.42 -16.35
C GLY A 6 7.17 -11.05 -16.06
N LYS A 7 8.19 -10.62 -16.81
CA LYS A 7 9.59 -11.08 -16.64
C LYS A 7 10.30 -10.42 -15.45
N TYR A 8 9.87 -9.21 -15.08
CA TYR A 8 10.58 -8.36 -14.14
C TYR A 8 9.77 -8.17 -12.86
N GLN A 9 10.40 -8.47 -11.71
CA GLN A 9 9.79 -8.32 -10.38
C GLN A 9 9.91 -6.88 -9.87
N GLY A 10 9.45 -5.92 -10.67
CA GLY A 10 9.60 -4.48 -10.44
C GLY A 10 8.65 -3.87 -9.38
N GLY A 11 7.82 -4.69 -8.74
CA GLY A 11 6.80 -4.21 -7.80
C GLY A 11 7.25 -4.19 -6.34
N TYR A 12 6.46 -3.49 -5.52
CA TYR A 12 6.52 -3.48 -4.05
C TYR A 12 5.15 -3.82 -3.46
N ALA A 13 5.12 -4.29 -2.21
CA ALA A 13 3.88 -4.47 -1.46
C ALA A 13 3.53 -3.18 -0.71
N LYS A 14 2.31 -2.67 -0.88
CA LYS A 14 1.81 -1.50 -0.15
C LYS A 14 1.02 -1.93 1.09
N VAL A 15 1.30 -1.30 2.22
CA VAL A 15 0.45 -1.41 3.41
C VAL A 15 -0.87 -0.71 3.13
N SER A 16 -2.00 -1.42 3.26
CA SER A 16 -3.34 -0.88 3.05
C SER A 16 -3.63 0.27 4.01
N LEU A 17 -3.64 -0.05 5.31
CA LEU A 17 -3.88 0.86 6.42
C LEU A 17 -3.06 0.40 7.62
N ALA A 18 -2.73 1.33 8.52
CA ALA A 18 -2.07 1.04 9.79
C ALA A 18 -2.86 1.62 10.96
N PHE A 19 -2.78 0.96 12.11
CA PHE A 19 -3.18 1.55 13.39
C PHE A 19 -1.96 2.23 14.02
N ALA A 20 -2.17 3.38 14.63
CA ALA A 20 -1.17 4.11 15.37
C ALA A 20 -1.71 4.49 16.75
N ILE A 21 -0.81 4.52 17.74
CA ILE A 21 -1.11 5.04 19.07
C ILE A 21 -0.55 6.46 19.12
N SER A 22 -1.39 7.42 19.53
CA SER A 22 -0.93 8.79 19.73
C SER A 22 0.13 8.83 20.84
N GLU A 23 1.23 9.54 20.60
CA GLU A 23 2.29 9.74 21.60
C GLU A 23 1.76 10.41 22.89
N THR A 24 0.72 11.24 22.78
CA THR A 24 0.16 12.01 23.89
C THR A 24 -1.05 11.35 24.54
N THR A 25 -1.32 10.07 24.26
CA THR A 25 -2.45 9.37 24.89
C THR A 25 -2.23 9.18 26.39
N GLU A 26 -3.28 9.37 27.19
CA GLU A 26 -3.26 9.05 28.63
C GLU A 26 -3.38 7.53 28.90
N HIS A 27 -3.69 6.74 27.86
CA HIS A 27 -3.97 5.29 27.94
C HIS A 27 -3.16 4.48 26.91
N PRO A 28 -1.82 4.47 26.97
CA PRO A 28 -1.00 3.79 25.97
C PRO A 28 -1.13 2.26 26.03
N GLU A 29 -1.29 1.69 27.22
CA GLU A 29 -1.42 0.25 27.42
C GLU A 29 -2.76 -0.27 26.87
N GLU A 30 -3.87 0.39 27.22
CA GLU A 30 -5.20 0.01 26.75
C GLU A 30 -5.36 0.20 25.23
N ALA A 31 -4.76 1.25 24.67
CA ALA A 31 -4.73 1.44 23.22
C ALA A 31 -3.97 0.31 22.51
N ALA A 32 -2.85 -0.13 23.07
CA ALA A 32 -2.10 -1.28 22.54
C ALA A 32 -2.89 -2.59 22.68
N MET A 33 -3.58 -2.80 23.80
CA MET A 33 -4.46 -3.95 24.01
C MET A 33 -5.58 -3.99 22.97
N LEU A 34 -6.21 -2.85 22.67
CA LEU A 34 -7.26 -2.77 21.65
C LEU A 34 -6.71 -3.13 20.26
N ILE A 35 -5.55 -2.60 19.87
CA ILE A 35 -4.94 -2.95 18.58
C ILE A 35 -4.62 -4.45 18.54
N ASN A 36 -4.06 -5.02 19.60
CA ASN A 36 -3.78 -6.45 19.67
C ASN A 36 -5.05 -7.29 19.53
N PHE A 37 -6.11 -6.93 20.24
CA PHE A 37 -7.41 -7.59 20.15
C PHE A 37 -7.91 -7.60 18.70
N LEU A 38 -7.90 -6.45 18.03
CA LEU A 38 -8.41 -6.31 16.66
C LEU A 38 -7.64 -7.12 15.62
N VAL A 39 -6.33 -7.30 15.78
CA VAL A 39 -5.48 -7.86 14.70
C VAL A 39 -4.89 -9.24 15.01
N ASN A 40 -4.91 -9.70 16.26
CA ASN A 40 -4.30 -10.96 16.67
C ASN A 40 -5.25 -11.90 17.41
N GLU A 41 -6.22 -11.40 18.18
CA GLU A 41 -7.13 -12.25 18.95
C GLU A 41 -8.33 -12.66 18.11
N ASP A 42 -8.69 -13.94 18.14
CA ASP A 42 -9.70 -14.54 17.25
C ASP A 42 -11.00 -13.74 17.21
N ALA A 43 -11.54 -13.33 18.36
CA ALA A 43 -12.78 -12.57 18.43
C ALA A 43 -12.68 -11.20 17.72
N GLY A 44 -11.56 -10.49 17.87
CA GLY A 44 -11.36 -9.20 17.20
C GLY A 44 -11.07 -9.37 15.71
N VAL A 45 -10.29 -10.40 15.35
CA VAL A 45 -10.02 -10.75 13.96
C VAL A 45 -11.30 -11.13 13.22
N GLU A 46 -12.21 -11.89 13.83
CA GLU A 46 -13.48 -12.27 13.21
C GLU A 46 -14.38 -11.07 12.92
N ILE A 47 -14.37 -10.07 13.81
CA ILE A 47 -15.08 -8.80 13.61
C ILE A 47 -14.41 -8.01 12.47
N MET A 48 -13.08 -7.99 12.46
CA MET A 48 -12.29 -7.20 11.49
C MET A 48 -12.24 -7.82 10.09
N ALA A 49 -12.27 -9.15 9.99
CA ALA A 49 -12.12 -9.95 8.79
C ALA A 49 -11.09 -9.35 7.81
N SER A 50 -11.52 -8.90 6.64
CA SER A 50 -10.70 -8.20 5.66
C SER A 50 -11.09 -6.73 5.43
N GLU A 51 -11.78 -6.10 6.37
CA GLU A 51 -12.26 -4.70 6.26
C GLU A 51 -11.11 -3.68 6.13
N ARG A 52 -9.89 -4.07 6.51
CA ARG A 52 -8.66 -3.25 6.35
C ARG A 52 -7.61 -3.93 5.45
N GLY A 53 -8.03 -4.87 4.61
CA GLY A 53 -7.18 -5.71 3.78
C GLY A 53 -6.97 -7.11 4.36
N ILE A 54 -6.27 -7.97 3.61
CA ILE A 54 -5.92 -9.32 4.09
C ILE A 54 -5.06 -9.21 5.36
N PRO A 55 -5.43 -9.89 6.46
CA PRO A 55 -4.66 -9.80 7.71
C PRO A 55 -3.19 -10.16 7.52
N LEU A 56 -2.30 -9.28 7.97
CA LEU A 56 -0.86 -9.51 7.96
C LEU A 56 -0.41 -10.42 9.11
N SER A 57 -1.15 -10.42 10.23
CA SER A 57 -0.89 -11.32 11.35
C SER A 57 -1.04 -12.78 10.90
N LYS A 58 -0.07 -13.62 11.26
CA LYS A 58 -0.14 -15.07 10.98
C LYS A 58 -1.38 -15.70 11.61
N ASN A 59 -1.74 -15.30 12.84
CA ASN A 59 -2.95 -15.82 13.49
C ASN A 59 -4.19 -15.26 12.82
N GLY A 60 -4.23 -13.94 12.58
CA GLY A 60 -5.37 -13.29 11.95
C GLY A 60 -5.72 -13.88 10.58
N LEU A 61 -4.71 -14.12 9.75
CA LEU A 61 -4.88 -14.76 8.44
C LEU A 61 -5.43 -16.18 8.59
N LYS A 62 -4.90 -16.96 9.53
CA LYS A 62 -5.33 -18.34 9.79
C LYS A 62 -6.80 -18.38 10.21
N VAL A 63 -7.21 -17.54 11.16
CA VAL A 63 -8.60 -17.46 11.64
C VAL A 63 -9.54 -17.12 10.49
N CYS A 64 -9.20 -16.11 9.68
CA CYS A 64 -10.03 -15.71 8.55
C CYS A 64 -10.14 -16.79 7.47
N LEU A 65 -9.06 -17.53 7.18
CA LEU A 65 -9.09 -18.66 6.24
C LEU A 65 -9.92 -19.83 6.76
N ASP A 66 -9.69 -20.26 8.01
CA ASP A 66 -10.38 -21.39 8.63
C ASP A 66 -11.90 -21.15 8.73
N LYS A 67 -12.31 -19.89 8.92
CA LYS A 67 -13.71 -19.49 9.03
C LYS A 67 -14.35 -19.02 7.73
N GLY A 68 -13.61 -19.00 6.62
CA GLY A 68 -14.13 -18.56 5.31
C GLY A 68 -14.53 -17.08 5.28
N LEU A 69 -13.81 -16.22 5.99
CA LEU A 69 -14.11 -14.78 6.12
C LEU A 69 -13.47 -13.92 5.02
N LEU A 70 -12.70 -14.52 4.11
CA LEU A 70 -12.00 -13.83 3.04
C LEU A 70 -12.64 -14.12 1.70
N ASP A 71 -12.75 -13.09 0.85
CA ASP A 71 -13.02 -13.32 -0.57
C ASP A 71 -11.88 -14.16 -1.18
N PRO A 72 -12.17 -15.33 -1.79
CA PRO A 72 -11.13 -16.21 -2.31
C PRO A 72 -10.28 -15.58 -3.42
N THR A 73 -10.89 -14.73 -4.25
CA THR A 73 -10.19 -14.06 -5.36
C THR A 73 -9.22 -13.02 -4.81
N VAL A 74 -9.64 -12.25 -3.80
CA VAL A 74 -8.78 -11.26 -3.14
C VAL A 74 -7.63 -11.94 -2.39
N ALA A 75 -7.90 -13.03 -1.68
CA ALA A 75 -6.86 -13.78 -0.98
C ALA A 75 -5.82 -14.38 -1.94
N GLU A 76 -6.28 -14.98 -3.05
CA GLU A 76 -5.39 -15.50 -4.10
C GLU A 76 -4.54 -14.38 -4.73
N ALA A 77 -5.17 -13.25 -5.10
CA ALA A 77 -4.48 -12.12 -5.70
C ALA A 77 -3.42 -11.53 -4.75
N ASN A 78 -3.75 -11.36 -3.46
CA ASN A 78 -2.82 -10.88 -2.45
C ASN A 78 -1.62 -11.83 -2.30
N GLY A 79 -1.87 -13.14 -2.21
CA GLY A 79 -0.81 -14.14 -2.15
C GLY A 79 0.13 -14.10 -3.36
N LYS A 80 -0.42 -13.95 -4.58
CA LYS A 80 0.38 -13.78 -5.80
C LYS A 80 1.26 -12.53 -5.74
N VAL A 81 0.72 -11.39 -5.34
CA VAL A 81 1.48 -10.13 -5.21
C VAL A 81 2.59 -10.29 -4.17
N LEU A 82 2.29 -10.78 -2.97
CA LEU A 82 3.28 -10.95 -1.90
C LEU A 82 4.39 -11.94 -2.27
N SER A 83 4.10 -12.93 -3.13
CA SER A 83 5.10 -13.88 -3.63
C SER A 83 5.98 -13.35 -4.77
N TRP A 84 5.59 -12.23 -5.39
CA TRP A 84 6.20 -11.72 -6.62
C TRP A 84 7.00 -10.42 -6.43
N VAL A 85 6.56 -9.55 -5.53
CA VAL A 85 7.19 -8.23 -5.32
C VAL A 85 8.48 -8.37 -4.53
N GLN A 86 9.52 -7.63 -4.91
CA GLN A 86 10.85 -7.69 -4.26
C GLN A 86 11.29 -6.37 -3.64
N PHE A 87 10.72 -5.24 -4.06
CA PHE A 87 11.17 -3.93 -3.60
C PHE A 87 10.45 -3.50 -2.32
N PRO A 88 11.14 -2.84 -1.38
CA PRO A 88 10.48 -2.15 -0.29
C PRO A 88 9.70 -0.94 -0.83
N LEU A 89 8.65 -0.54 -0.13
CA LEU A 89 7.99 0.73 -0.39
C LEU A 89 8.92 1.87 0.04
N ASP A 90 9.27 2.75 -0.90
CA ASP A 90 9.93 4.03 -0.58
C ASP A 90 8.91 4.94 0.15
N PRO A 91 9.22 5.41 1.38
CA PRO A 91 8.33 6.29 2.15
C PRO A 91 7.96 7.59 1.44
N LYS A 92 8.79 8.06 0.50
CA LYS A 92 8.57 9.28 -0.28
C LYS A 92 7.75 9.04 -1.55
N PHE A 93 7.61 7.80 -2.01
CA PHE A 93 6.92 7.47 -3.27
C PHE A 93 5.50 8.05 -3.34
N GLU A 94 4.83 8.18 -2.19
CA GLU A 94 3.49 8.74 -2.09
C GLU A 94 3.42 10.11 -1.45
N SER A 95 4.53 10.87 -1.42
CA SER A 95 4.51 12.24 -0.92
C SER A 95 3.51 13.08 -1.71
N ALA A 96 2.85 14.02 -1.03
CA ALA A 96 1.84 14.87 -1.67
C ALA A 96 2.43 15.67 -2.84
N GLU A 97 3.67 16.15 -2.70
CA GLU A 97 4.41 16.87 -3.76
C GLU A 97 4.62 16.01 -5.01
N LEU A 98 4.65 14.68 -4.88
CA LEU A 98 4.76 13.76 -6.02
C LEU A 98 3.39 13.36 -6.58
N LYS A 99 2.49 12.85 -5.74
CA LYS A 99 1.30 12.13 -6.20
C LYS A 99 -0.01 12.91 -6.25
N SER A 100 -0.10 14.07 -5.60
CA SER A 100 -1.35 14.84 -5.58
C SER A 100 -1.72 15.33 -6.99
N SER A 101 -2.95 15.83 -7.16
CA SER A 101 -3.42 16.36 -8.45
C SER A 101 -2.63 17.58 -8.95
N ASP A 102 -1.85 18.21 -8.07
CA ASP A 102 -0.90 19.29 -8.34
C ASP A 102 0.57 18.83 -8.20
N GLY A 103 0.81 17.52 -8.08
CA GLY A 103 2.14 16.93 -7.92
C GLY A 103 2.81 16.51 -9.22
N ILE A 104 4.10 16.19 -9.14
CA ILE A 104 4.97 15.89 -10.29
C ILE A 104 4.44 14.74 -11.17
N TYR A 105 3.88 13.69 -10.57
CA TYR A 105 3.35 12.55 -11.33
C TYR A 105 2.15 12.95 -12.19
N TYR A 106 1.28 13.79 -11.62
CA TYR A 106 0.11 14.27 -12.34
C TYR A 106 0.52 15.22 -13.47
N ASP A 107 1.45 16.14 -13.21
CA ASP A 107 1.98 17.07 -14.20
C ASP A 107 2.58 16.34 -15.42
N ALA A 108 3.52 15.41 -15.17
CA ALA A 108 4.15 14.64 -16.23
C ALA A 108 3.14 13.78 -17.03
N MET A 109 2.24 13.07 -16.35
CA MET A 109 1.27 12.19 -17.02
C MET A 109 0.18 12.97 -17.75
N ALA A 110 -0.32 14.06 -17.17
CA ALA A 110 -1.34 14.90 -17.79
C ALA A 110 -0.76 15.65 -19.00
N GLY A 111 0.41 16.28 -18.86
CA GLY A 111 1.05 17.00 -19.96
C GLY A 111 1.34 16.08 -21.15
N LEU A 112 1.80 14.85 -20.89
CA LEU A 112 1.94 13.85 -21.96
C LEU A 112 0.58 13.47 -22.58
N SER A 113 -0.44 13.23 -21.75
CA SER A 113 -1.76 12.76 -22.22
C SER A 113 -2.52 13.81 -23.03
N TYR A 114 -2.36 15.10 -22.69
CA TYR A 114 -2.99 16.21 -23.39
C TYR A 114 -2.17 16.75 -24.56
N GLY A 115 -0.94 16.26 -24.75
CA GLY A 115 -0.05 16.66 -25.83
C GLY A 115 0.72 17.95 -25.57
N ASP A 116 0.74 18.42 -24.32
CA ASP A 116 1.54 19.57 -23.88
C ASP A 116 3.03 19.20 -23.77
N TYR A 117 3.34 17.92 -23.52
CA TYR A 117 4.70 17.37 -23.48
C TYR A 117 4.88 16.25 -24.50
N THR A 118 6.06 16.21 -25.12
CA THR A 118 6.61 14.99 -25.73
C THR A 118 6.94 13.94 -24.66
N ILE A 119 7.20 12.69 -25.07
CA ILE A 119 7.58 11.63 -24.13
C ILE A 119 8.93 11.94 -23.47
N GLU A 120 9.86 12.57 -24.20
CA GLU A 120 11.15 13.01 -23.68
C GLU A 120 10.97 14.13 -22.65
N GLU A 121 10.18 15.17 -22.95
CA GLU A 121 9.89 16.25 -22.01
C GLU A 121 9.17 15.77 -20.75
N ALA A 122 8.19 14.87 -20.89
CA ALA A 122 7.50 14.29 -19.75
C ALA A 122 8.44 13.46 -18.87
N ALA A 123 9.41 12.76 -19.46
CA ALA A 123 10.44 12.04 -18.72
C ALA A 123 11.36 12.99 -17.95
N ASP A 124 11.79 14.09 -18.56
CA ASP A 124 12.62 15.11 -17.92
C ASP A 124 11.87 15.78 -16.76
N VAL A 125 10.60 16.19 -16.97
CA VAL A 125 9.72 16.74 -15.92
C VAL A 125 9.62 15.78 -14.73
N LEU A 126 9.42 14.48 -15.01
CA LEU A 126 9.30 13.47 -13.97
C LEU A 126 10.62 13.31 -13.18
N ILE A 127 11.76 13.19 -13.87
CA ILE A 127 13.07 12.99 -13.24
C ILE A 127 13.48 14.20 -12.41
N ASP A 128 13.41 15.40 -13.00
CA ASP A 128 13.81 16.64 -12.34
C ASP A 128 12.88 16.98 -11.18
N GLY A 129 11.57 16.77 -11.36
CA GLY A 129 10.58 16.98 -10.31
C GLY A 129 10.79 16.04 -9.12
N ILE A 130 11.03 14.74 -9.37
CA ILE A 130 11.35 13.79 -8.30
C ILE A 130 12.63 14.22 -7.56
N ASN A 131 13.70 14.54 -8.29
CA ASN A 131 14.96 14.98 -7.67
C ASN A 131 14.77 16.26 -6.85
N GLY A 132 13.96 17.20 -7.32
CA GLY A 132 13.64 18.44 -6.61
C GLY A 132 12.87 18.20 -5.31
N VAL A 133 11.95 17.23 -5.27
CA VAL A 133 11.24 16.85 -4.04
C VAL A 133 12.17 16.12 -3.07
N LEU A 134 13.01 15.21 -3.58
CA LEU A 134 13.92 14.42 -2.74
C LEU A 134 15.10 15.22 -2.18
N ALA A 135 15.44 16.37 -2.77
CA ALA A 135 16.52 17.24 -2.29
C ALA A 135 16.14 18.10 -1.07
N LYS A 136 14.89 18.03 -0.59
CA LYS A 136 14.38 18.78 0.58
C LYS A 136 14.42 17.92 1.85
#